data_AF-A0A1M6QF67-F1
#
_entry.id   AF-A0A1M6QF67-F1
#
_cell.length_a   1.000
_cell.length_b   1.000
_cell.length_c   1.000
_cell.angle_alpha   90.00
_cell.angle_beta   90.00
_cell.angle_gamma   90.00
#
_symmetry.space_group_name_H-M   'P 1'
#
loop_
_entity.id
_entity.type
_entity.pdbx_description
1 polymer ?
#
loop_
_entity_poly.entity_id
_entity_poly.type
_entity_poly.pdbx_seq_one_letter_code
_entity_poly.pdbx_strand_id
1 'polypeptide(L)'
;MKNILKKIVIILLFLFIMSFIIIEGLIINEGRLDDDINSENIDYIIILGARLYGSTPSPALYERLNKAYEYAVKNKKLKIVVTGVDKGKMKMFQKLKQ
;
A
#
# COMPACT_ATOMS: atom_id res chain seq x y z
N MET A 1 -19.64 30.34 -34.85
CA MET A 1 -19.17 30.50 -33.45
C MET A 1 -19.38 29.26 -32.58
N LYS A 2 -20.60 28.71 -32.44
CA LYS A 2 -20.89 27.54 -31.57
C LYS A 2 -20.02 26.30 -31.85
N ASN A 3 -19.67 26.03 -33.11
CA ASN A 3 -18.83 24.88 -33.49
C ASN A 3 -17.37 25.04 -33.04
N ILE A 4 -16.84 26.28 -33.03
CA ILE A 4 -15.49 26.59 -32.54
C ILE A 4 -15.45 26.42 -31.02
N LEU A 5 -16.48 26.91 -30.31
CA LEU A 5 -16.61 26.74 -28.86
C LEU A 5 -16.66 25.26 -28.45
N LYS A 6 -17.46 24.43 -29.16
CA LYS A 6 -17.50 22.97 -28.93
C LYS A 6 -16.13 22.32 -29.14
N LYS A 7 -15.39 22.72 -30.18
CA LYS A 7 -14.06 22.18 -30.48
C LYS A 7 -13.05 22.51 -29.38
N ILE A 8 -13.08 23.73 -28.84
CA ILE A 8 -12.23 24.15 -27.71
C ILE A 8 -12.54 23.33 -26.46
N VAL A 9 -13.82 23.13 -26.14
CA VAL A 9 -14.24 22.31 -24.98
C VAL A 9 -13.78 20.86 -25.11
N ILE A 10 -13.88 20.27 -26.31
CA ILE A 10 -13.41 18.91 -26.58
C ILE A 10 -11.89 18.81 -26.41
N ILE A 11 -11.13 19.77 -26.91
CA ILE A 11 -9.67 19.81 -26.75
C ILE A 11 -9.28 19.90 -25.28
N LEU A 12 -9.96 20.75 -24.51
CA LEU A 12 -9.70 20.91 -23.07
C LEU A 12 -10.00 19.60 -22.30
N LEU A 13 -11.11 18.94 -22.62
CA LEU A 13 -11.47 17.66 -22.01
C LEU A 13 -10.44 16.57 -22.36
N PHE A 14 -9.97 16.54 -23.61
CA PHE A 14 -8.94 15.60 -24.04
C PHE A 14 -7.61 15.81 -23.31
N LEU A 15 -7.17 17.07 -23.15
CA LEU A 15 -5.99 17.42 -22.38
C LEU A 15 -6.11 16.98 -20.91
N PHE A 16 -7.27 17.19 -20.31
CA PHE A 16 -7.54 16.75 -18.94
C PHE A 16 -7.43 15.22 -18.81
N ILE A 17 -8.09 14.47 -19.69
CA ILE A 17 -8.03 13.00 -19.70
C ILE A 17 -6.60 12.52 -19.92
N MET A 18 -5.85 13.12 -20.85
CA MET A 18 -4.45 12.77 -21.08
C MET A 18 -3.57 13.02 -19.86
N SER A 19 -3.74 14.16 -19.18
CA SER A 19 -2.98 14.44 -17.95
C SER A 19 -3.29 13.43 -16.85
N PHE A 20 -4.56 13.00 -16.73
CA PHE A 20 -4.98 12.00 -15.77
C PHE A 20 -4.33 10.65 -16.05
N ILE A 21 -4.33 10.19 -17.31
CA ILE A 21 -3.71 8.92 -17.71
C ILE A 21 -2.20 8.92 -17.41
N ILE A 22 -1.51 10.03 -17.66
CA ILE A 22 -0.07 10.16 -17.39
C ILE A 22 0.20 10.06 -15.88
N ILE A 23 -0.55 10.80 -15.06
CA ILE A 23 -0.36 10.81 -13.60
C ILE A 23 -0.66 9.43 -13.01
N GLU A 24 -1.78 8.81 -13.38
CA GLU A 24 -2.14 7.46 -12.92
C GLU A 24 -1.10 6.43 -13.38
N GLY A 25 -0.60 6.54 -14.62
CA GLY A 25 0.47 5.70 -15.14
C GLY A 25 1.76 5.81 -14.32
N LEU A 26 2.16 7.03 -13.96
CA LEU A 26 3.31 7.28 -13.09
C LEU A 26 3.10 6.71 -11.68
N ILE A 27 1.90 6.91 -11.10
CA ILE A 27 1.56 6.37 -9.77
C ILE A 27 1.60 4.85 -9.75
N ILE A 28 1.11 4.18 -10.79
CA ILE A 28 1.15 2.71 -10.85
C ILE A 28 2.58 2.20 -11.05
N ASN A 29 3.39 2.91 -11.84
CA ASN A 29 4.79 2.54 -12.06
C ASN A 29 5.62 2.66 -10.77
N GLU A 30 5.54 3.80 -10.09
CA GLU A 30 6.28 4.08 -8.84
C GLU A 30 5.64 3.40 -7.60
N GLY A 31 4.33 3.19 -7.64
CA GLY A 31 3.57 2.58 -6.55
C GLY A 31 3.84 1.08 -6.40
N ARG A 32 4.43 0.44 -7.41
CA ARG A 32 5.06 -0.88 -7.27
C ARG A 32 6.41 -0.68 -6.60
N LEU A 33 6.36 -0.34 -5.31
CA LEU A 33 7.54 -0.30 -4.45
C LEU A 33 8.30 -1.60 -4.67
N ASP A 34 9.47 -1.41 -5.25
CA ASP A 34 10.33 -2.40 -5.85
C ASP A 34 10.39 -3.72 -5.06
N ASP A 35 10.23 -4.83 -5.79
CA ASP A 35 10.65 -6.17 -5.36
C ASP A 35 12.16 -6.25 -5.04
N ASP A 36 12.87 -5.14 -5.26
CA ASP A 36 14.30 -4.88 -5.07
C ASP A 36 14.66 -4.41 -3.64
N ILE A 37 13.77 -4.67 -2.67
CA ILE A 37 14.24 -4.89 -1.30
C ILE A 37 15.06 -6.18 -1.32
N ASN A 38 16.30 -6.05 -1.77
CA ASN A 38 17.38 -7.02 -1.61
C ASN A 38 17.50 -7.29 -0.11
N SER A 39 16.81 -8.36 0.25
CA SER A 39 16.26 -8.64 1.56
C SER A 39 17.26 -9.48 2.35
N GLU A 40 18.50 -9.01 2.41
CA GLU A 40 19.54 -9.69 3.19
C GLU A 40 19.77 -9.04 4.55
N ASN A 41 19.43 -7.76 4.75
CA ASN A 41 19.76 -7.03 5.98
C ASN A 41 18.65 -6.06 6.45
N ILE A 42 17.41 -6.53 6.60
CA ILE A 42 16.37 -5.73 7.26
C ILE A 42 16.29 -6.13 8.74
N ASP A 43 16.78 -5.25 9.62
CA ASP A 43 16.76 -5.50 11.07
C ASP A 43 15.38 -5.25 11.71
N TYR A 44 14.62 -4.31 11.17
CA TYR A 44 13.33 -3.89 11.71
C TYR A 44 12.29 -3.59 10.62
N ILE A 45 11.05 -4.03 10.85
CA ILE A 45 9.86 -3.56 10.12
C ILE A 45 8.93 -2.89 11.10
N ILE A 46 8.50 -1.67 10.76
CA ILE A 46 7.49 -0.94 11.49
C ILE A 46 6.19 -0.98 10.70
N ILE A 47 5.17 -1.64 11.26
CA ILE A 47 3.82 -1.65 10.72
C ILE A 47 3.02 -0.60 11.46
N LEU A 48 2.76 0.52 10.79
CA LEU A 48 1.93 1.58 11.36
C LEU A 48 0.49 1.09 11.48
N GLY A 49 0.00 1.11 12.72
CA GLY A 49 -1.34 0.69 13.07
C GLY A 49 -2.41 1.48 12.37
N ALA A 50 -3.40 0.76 11.86
CA ALA A 50 -4.70 1.31 11.53
C ALA A 50 -5.74 0.67 12.46
N ARG A 51 -6.83 1.41 12.67
CA ARG A 51 -7.98 1.02 13.49
C ARG A 51 -8.45 -0.41 13.18
N LEU A 52 -8.66 -1.21 14.22
CA LEU A 52 -9.31 -2.52 14.13
C LEU A 52 -10.83 -2.34 14.12
N TYR A 53 -11.55 -3.14 13.33
CA TYR A 53 -13.00 -3.27 13.41
C TYR A 53 -13.34 -4.43 14.34
N GLY A 54 -13.44 -4.15 15.63
CA GLY A 54 -13.63 -5.23 16.60
C GLY A 54 -12.45 -6.19 16.57
N SER A 55 -12.65 -7.43 16.09
CA SER A 55 -11.63 -8.48 15.95
C SER A 55 -10.97 -8.58 14.58
N THR A 56 -11.49 -7.91 13.57
CA THR A 56 -10.93 -7.97 12.22
C THR A 56 -10.07 -6.74 11.93
N PRO A 57 -8.88 -6.92 11.34
CA PRO A 57 -8.14 -5.80 10.79
C PRO A 57 -8.97 -5.15 9.68
N SER A 58 -8.82 -3.82 9.51
CA SER A 58 -9.32 -3.19 8.30
C SER A 58 -8.65 -3.82 7.06
N PRO A 59 -9.31 -3.84 5.89
CA PRO A 59 -8.70 -4.41 4.68
C PRO A 59 -7.31 -3.85 4.39
N ALA A 60 -7.12 -2.54 4.57
CA ALA A 60 -5.82 -1.89 4.42
C ALA A 60 -4.77 -2.38 5.43
N LEU A 61 -5.17 -2.68 6.68
CA LEU A 61 -4.25 -3.24 7.67
C LEU A 61 -3.92 -4.69 7.35
N TYR A 62 -4.89 -5.48 6.89
CA TYR A 62 -4.68 -6.87 6.51
C TYR A 62 -3.61 -7.00 5.42
N GLU A 63 -3.71 -6.20 4.35
CA GLU A 63 -2.73 -6.21 3.26
C GLU A 63 -1.33 -5.78 3.73
N ARG A 64 -1.22 -4.75 4.59
CA ARG A 64 0.07 -4.34 5.17
C ARG A 64 0.69 -5.42 6.03
N LEU A 65 -0.12 -6.10 6.83
CA LEU A 65 0.32 -7.21 7.68
C LEU A 65 0.77 -8.40 6.82
N ASN A 66 0.02 -8.72 5.75
CA ASN A 66 0.35 -9.78 4.81
C ASN A 66 1.70 -9.49 4.11
N LYS A 67 1.89 -8.26 3.63
CA LYS A 67 3.16 -7.85 3.03
C LYS A 67 4.32 -7.89 4.03
N ALA A 68 4.11 -7.42 5.26
CA ALA A 68 5.13 -7.51 6.31
C ALA A 68 5.49 -8.97 6.66
N TYR A 69 4.53 -9.88 6.60
CA TYR A 69 4.77 -11.32 6.76
C TYR A 69 5.66 -11.87 5.64
N GLU A 70 5.39 -11.53 4.37
CA GLU A 70 6.26 -11.91 3.25
C GLU A 70 7.72 -11.49 3.48
N TYR A 71 7.95 -10.26 3.96
CA TYR A 71 9.30 -9.78 4.28
C TYR A 71 9.93 -10.49 5.49
N ALA A 72 9.13 -10.81 6.51
CA ALA A 72 9.59 -11.52 7.69
C ALA A 72 9.98 -12.97 7.42
N VAL A 73 9.26 -13.67 6.53
CA VAL A 73 9.60 -15.04 6.11
C VAL A 73 10.94 -15.08 5.37
N LYS A 74 11.22 -14.06 4.55
CA LYS A 74 12.52 -13.92 3.86
C LYS A 74 13.67 -13.61 4.83
N ASN A 75 13.41 -12.99 5.99
CA ASN A 75 14.41 -12.54 6.96
C ASN A 75 14.16 -13.09 8.38
N LYS A 76 14.75 -14.25 8.72
CA LYS A 76 14.53 -14.93 10.02
C LYS A 76 14.93 -14.11 11.27
N LYS A 77 15.77 -13.08 11.13
CA LYS A 77 16.23 -12.22 12.25
C LYS A 77 15.43 -10.94 12.43
N LEU A 78 14.42 -10.71 11.59
CA LEU A 78 13.71 -9.44 11.50
C LEU A 78 12.82 -9.18 12.72
N LYS A 79 12.96 -7.99 13.32
CA LYS A 79 12.11 -7.53 14.42
C LYS A 79 10.92 -6.74 13.88
N ILE A 80 9.71 -7.17 14.24
CA ILE A 80 8.47 -6.51 13.79
C ILE A 80 7.92 -5.66 14.94
N VAL A 81 7.72 -4.36 14.67
CA VAL A 81 7.05 -3.42 15.58
C VAL A 81 5.70 -3.05 14.95
N VAL A 82 4.61 -3.30 15.67
CA VAL A 82 3.27 -2.94 15.22
C VAL A 82 2.70 -1.90 16.17
N THR A 83 2.29 -0.75 15.63
CA THR A 83 1.62 0.30 16.43
C THR A 83 0.10 0.17 16.31
N GLY A 84 -0.68 0.79 17.20
CA GLY A 84 -2.16 0.89 17.08
C GLY A 84 -2.96 -0.42 17.17
N VAL A 85 -2.34 -1.54 17.55
CA VAL A 85 -3.02 -2.83 17.79
C VAL A 85 -3.39 -2.99 19.27
N ASP A 86 -4.61 -3.45 19.55
CA ASP A 86 -5.05 -3.77 20.90
C ASP A 86 -4.39 -5.06 21.41
N LYS A 87 -3.93 -5.06 22.68
CA LYS A 87 -3.12 -6.11 23.31
C LYS A 87 -3.73 -7.50 23.21
N GLY A 88 -5.07 -7.60 23.18
CA GLY A 88 -5.79 -8.87 23.09
C GLY A 88 -5.61 -9.61 21.76
N LYS A 89 -5.22 -8.91 20.67
CA LYS A 89 -5.31 -9.43 19.29
C LYS A 89 -3.97 -9.60 18.58
N MET A 90 -2.87 -9.28 19.28
CA MET A 90 -1.51 -9.68 18.91
C MET A 90 -1.34 -11.21 18.80
N LYS A 91 -2.30 -11.98 19.35
CA LYS A 91 -2.39 -13.45 19.20
C LYS A 91 -2.50 -13.92 17.75
N MET A 92 -3.07 -13.13 16.83
CA MET A 92 -3.18 -13.50 15.41
C MET A 92 -1.81 -13.56 14.73
N PHE A 93 -0.93 -12.60 15.02
CA PHE A 93 0.45 -12.60 14.52
C PHE A 93 1.29 -13.71 15.16
N GLN A 94 1.10 -13.97 16.45
CA GLN A 94 1.82 -15.03 17.16
C GLN A 94 1.42 -16.43 16.66
N LYS A 95 0.15 -16.63 16.28
CA LYS A 95 -0.32 -17.91 15.73
C LYS A 95 0.23 -18.20 14.32
N LEU A 96 0.61 -17.17 13.57
CA LEU A 96 1.26 -17.31 12.26
C LEU A 96 2.78 -17.57 12.36
N LYS A 97 3.37 -17.45 13.54
CA LYS A 97 4.79 -17.74 13.82
C LYS A 97 5.00 -19.17 14.38
N GLN A 98 3.91 -19.89 14.70
CA GLN A 98 3.94 -21.33 15.05
C GLN A 98 3.79 -22.15 13.78
#